data_AF-A0A2N9F257-F1
#
_entry.id   AF-A0A2N9F257-F1
#
_cell.length_a   1.000
_cell.length_b   1.000
_cell.length_c   1.000
_cell.angle_alpha   90.00
_cell.angle_beta   90.00
_cell.angle_gamma   90.00
#
_symmetry.space_group_name_H-M   'P 1'
#
loop_
_entity.id
_entity.type
_entity.pdbx_description
1 polymer ?
#
loop_
_entity_poly.entity_id
_entity_poly.type
_entity_poly.pdbx_seq_one_letter_code
_entity_poly.pdbx_strand_id
1 'polypeptide(L)'
;MQQGRSRKLEQPNICMSHQGIPSPFGEQVNQLKEQEPLFQSKDDLHNHARKCLSLKTYYPTIFPVTHILLNTVLYTVSAKVQELYVYEINERDRGSPAYLRLSQKPVNSLGDLLPFSNKVYSGDLEKRLGITAGISMLIQHVPEKNGDRFEAIYSFYFGDYGHISVQGAYLTYEDTYLAVTGGSGIFEGVYGQVKLHQIVFPSKLFYTFYLKGIHDLPTELTGKPVAPSPSVEPSPDAKATKPHATIPNFTN
;
A
#
# COMPACT_ATOMS: atom_id res chain seq x y z
N MET A 1 4.10 47.91 18.25
CA MET A 1 4.44 47.50 16.87
C MET A 1 5.86 46.95 16.88
N GLN A 2 6.04 45.64 16.83
CA GLN A 2 7.33 45.01 16.54
C GLN A 2 7.07 43.89 15.51
N GLN A 3 7.61 44.06 14.31
CA GLN A 3 7.56 43.07 13.23
C GLN A 3 8.64 42.00 13.46
N GLY A 4 8.20 40.76 13.66
CA GLY A 4 9.07 39.59 13.71
C GLY A 4 9.52 39.18 12.30
N ARG A 5 10.83 39.24 12.08
CA ARG A 5 11.52 38.79 10.86
C ARG A 5 11.46 37.27 10.75
N SER A 6 10.81 36.75 9.71
CA SER A 6 10.80 35.31 9.38
C SER A 6 12.19 34.88 8.90
N ARG A 7 12.78 33.85 9.54
CA ARG A 7 14.05 33.26 9.13
C ARG A 7 13.78 32.24 8.02
N LYS A 8 14.29 32.52 6.82
CA LYS A 8 14.44 31.51 5.76
C LYS A 8 15.42 30.44 6.24
N LEU A 9 15.05 29.17 6.12
CA LEU A 9 15.98 28.04 6.20
C LEU A 9 16.82 28.04 4.90
N GLU A 10 18.10 28.36 5.01
CA GLU A 10 19.09 28.06 3.97
C GLU A 10 19.48 26.59 4.07
N GLN A 11 19.40 25.87 2.94
CA GLN A 11 19.98 24.53 2.79
C GLN A 11 21.39 24.65 2.21
N PRO A 12 22.35 23.81 2.64
CA PRO A 12 23.72 23.87 2.14
C PRO A 12 23.82 23.35 0.71
N ASN A 13 24.50 24.11 -0.14
CA ASN A 13 24.93 23.70 -1.48
C ASN A 13 25.94 22.56 -1.38
N ILE A 14 25.56 21.36 -1.79
CA ILE A 14 26.50 20.27 -2.06
C ILE A 14 26.84 20.33 -3.55
N CYS A 15 28.03 20.85 -3.84
CA CYS A 15 28.68 20.77 -5.13
C CYS A 15 29.22 19.34 -5.30
N MET A 16 28.65 18.57 -6.23
CA MET A 16 29.24 17.30 -6.67
C MET A 16 29.87 17.53 -8.04
N SER A 17 31.20 17.48 -8.07
CA SER A 17 32.00 17.45 -9.29
C SER A 17 31.69 16.18 -10.08
N HIS A 18 31.39 16.33 -11.37
CA HIS A 18 31.32 15.21 -12.31
C HIS A 18 32.72 14.67 -12.57
N GLN A 19 33.07 13.56 -11.91
CA GLN A 19 34.07 12.63 -12.43
C GLN A 19 33.34 11.33 -12.78
N GLY A 20 33.35 11.02 -14.08
CA GLY A 20 32.66 9.88 -14.65
C GLY A 20 33.23 8.56 -14.16
N ILE A 21 32.36 7.73 -13.60
CA ILE A 21 32.60 6.30 -13.38
C ILE A 21 31.83 5.56 -14.48
N PRO A 22 32.47 4.70 -15.29
CA PRO A 22 31.78 3.98 -16.36
C PRO A 22 30.80 2.95 -15.78
N SER A 23 29.58 2.93 -16.30
CA SER A 23 28.55 1.94 -15.99
C SER A 23 28.90 0.59 -16.63
N PRO A 24 28.84 -0.54 -15.89
CA PRO A 24 29.10 -1.87 -16.44
C PRO A 24 27.94 -2.44 -17.28
N PHE A 25 26.90 -1.64 -17.58
CA PHE A 25 25.70 -2.09 -18.29
C PHE A 25 25.64 -1.69 -19.77
N GLY A 26 26.75 -1.22 -20.35
CA GLY A 26 26.81 -0.75 -21.75
C GLY A 26 26.85 -1.86 -22.82
N GLU A 27 27.08 -3.12 -22.46
CA GLU A 27 27.31 -4.20 -23.45
C GLU A 27 26.14 -5.19 -23.62
N GLN A 28 25.05 -5.08 -22.85
CA GLN A 28 23.90 -6.01 -22.98
C GLN A 28 22.78 -5.51 -23.91
N VAL A 29 22.89 -4.31 -24.50
CA VAL A 29 21.82 -3.74 -25.34
C VAL A 29 21.86 -4.23 -26.80
N ASN A 30 22.87 -5.00 -27.21
CA ASN A 30 23.00 -5.53 -28.57
C ASN A 30 22.63 -7.02 -28.74
N GLN A 31 22.10 -7.70 -27.72
CA GLN A 31 21.68 -9.11 -27.82
C GLN A 31 20.15 -9.33 -27.83
N LEU A 32 19.34 -8.27 -27.89
CA LEU A 32 17.88 -8.36 -27.95
C LEU A 32 17.27 -8.07 -29.33
N LYS A 33 18.06 -8.16 -30.41
CA LYS A 33 17.60 -7.89 -31.79
C LYS A 33 17.36 -9.09 -32.68
N GLU A 34 17.42 -10.32 -32.16
CA GLU A 34 17.03 -11.52 -32.92
C GLU A 34 16.14 -12.43 -32.06
N GLN A 35 14.87 -12.06 -31.94
CA GLN A 35 13.80 -13.03 -31.70
C GLN A 35 12.74 -12.81 -32.79
N GLU A 36 12.57 -13.80 -33.65
CA GLU A 36 11.51 -13.85 -34.65
C GLU A 36 10.12 -13.83 -33.99
N PRO A 37 9.09 -13.28 -34.68
CA PRO A 37 7.76 -13.16 -34.11
C PRO A 37 7.05 -14.51 -34.08
N LEU A 38 6.75 -14.99 -32.87
CA LEU A 38 5.74 -16.03 -32.67
C LEU A 38 4.36 -15.40 -32.96
N PHE A 39 3.60 -16.03 -33.86
CA PHE A 39 2.30 -15.63 -34.42
C PHE A 39 2.34 -14.82 -35.73
N GLN A 40 2.34 -15.56 -36.84
CA GLN A 40 1.96 -15.07 -38.16
C GLN A 40 0.56 -15.59 -38.52
N SER A 41 -0.39 -14.67 -38.69
CA SER A 41 -1.75 -14.83 -39.22
C SER A 41 -2.91 -14.94 -38.21
N LYS A 42 -4.05 -14.34 -38.60
CA LYS A 42 -5.33 -14.32 -37.88
C LYS A 42 -6.05 -15.68 -37.87
N ASP A 43 -5.51 -16.69 -38.55
CA ASP A 43 -6.13 -18.00 -38.71
C ASP A 43 -5.78 -18.98 -37.57
N ASP A 44 -4.77 -18.66 -36.75
CA ASP A 44 -4.34 -19.52 -35.63
C ASP A 44 -5.24 -19.43 -34.39
N LEU A 45 -6.02 -18.35 -34.24
CA LEU A 45 -6.97 -18.20 -33.13
C LEU A 45 -8.21 -19.10 -33.32
N HIS A 46 -8.49 -19.53 -34.54
CA HIS A 46 -9.65 -20.36 -34.87
C HIS A 46 -9.41 -21.87 -34.71
N ASN A 47 -8.14 -22.30 -34.66
CA ASN A 47 -7.77 -23.71 -34.56
C ASN A 47 -7.45 -24.18 -33.13
N HIS A 48 -7.19 -23.27 -32.18
CA HIS A 48 -7.05 -23.65 -30.77
C HIS A 48 -8.41 -23.84 -30.07
N ALA A 49 -9.44 -23.11 -30.50
CA ALA A 49 -10.81 -23.25 -29.98
C ALA A 49 -11.54 -24.52 -30.45
N ARG A 50 -10.99 -25.28 -31.41
CA ARG A 50 -11.58 -26.52 -31.94
C ARG A 50 -10.92 -27.82 -31.44
N LYS A 51 -10.02 -27.74 -30.45
CA LYS A 51 -9.42 -28.94 -29.82
C LYS A 51 -10.06 -29.35 -28.50
N CYS A 52 -11.15 -28.67 -28.09
CA CYS A 52 -11.91 -29.00 -26.88
C CYS A 52 -13.23 -29.76 -27.15
N LEU A 53 -13.46 -30.23 -28.39
CA LEU A 53 -14.71 -30.86 -28.82
C LEU A 53 -14.44 -32.07 -29.71
N SER A 54 -13.86 -33.13 -29.16
CA SER A 54 -13.87 -34.46 -29.79
C SER A 54 -13.49 -35.56 -28.81
N LEU A 55 -14.42 -35.94 -27.94
CA LEU A 55 -14.47 -37.29 -27.36
C LEU A 55 -15.93 -37.73 -27.28
N LYS A 56 -16.47 -38.15 -28.43
CA LYS A 56 -17.65 -39.02 -28.49
C LYS A 56 -17.15 -40.44 -28.74
N THR A 57 -17.29 -41.32 -27.75
CA THR A 57 -17.88 -42.68 -27.83
C THR A 57 -17.35 -43.54 -26.69
N TYR A 58 -18.22 -43.89 -25.72
CA TYR A 58 -18.60 -45.26 -25.37
C TYR A 58 -19.56 -45.22 -24.16
N TYR A 59 -20.81 -45.65 -24.34
CA TYR A 59 -21.69 -46.06 -23.24
C TYR A 59 -21.64 -47.58 -23.18
N PRO A 60 -21.57 -48.16 -21.98
CA PRO A 60 -22.71 -49.00 -21.61
C PRO A 60 -23.15 -48.83 -20.14
N THR A 61 -24.47 -48.96 -19.96
CA THR A 61 -25.17 -49.49 -18.77
C THR A 61 -24.97 -48.85 -17.39
N ILE A 62 -26.04 -48.15 -16.97
CA ILE A 62 -26.75 -48.24 -15.67
C ILE A 62 -25.87 -48.44 -14.43
N PHE A 63 -25.60 -47.35 -13.71
CA PHE A 63 -25.38 -47.37 -12.25
C PHE A 63 -26.09 -46.15 -11.63
N PRO A 64 -26.59 -46.27 -10.38
CA PRO A 64 -27.64 -45.42 -9.83
C PRO A 64 -27.14 -44.03 -9.48
N VAL A 65 -28.06 -43.07 -9.52
CA VAL A 65 -27.89 -41.69 -9.06
C VAL A 65 -27.56 -41.70 -7.57
N THR A 66 -26.27 -41.78 -7.24
CA THR A 66 -25.79 -41.33 -5.94
C THR A 66 -25.70 -39.82 -6.02
N HIS A 67 -26.59 -39.17 -5.25
CA HIS A 67 -26.50 -37.77 -4.88
C HIS A 67 -25.10 -37.52 -4.28
N ILE A 68 -24.16 -37.06 -5.10
CA ILE A 68 -22.92 -36.47 -4.61
C ILE A 68 -23.35 -35.15 -3.98
N LEU A 69 -23.57 -35.18 -2.67
CA LEU A 69 -23.52 -33.98 -1.85
C LEU A 69 -22.10 -33.44 -1.97
N LEU A 70 -21.91 -32.53 -2.94
CA LEU A 70 -20.82 -31.58 -2.92
C LEU A 70 -20.96 -30.82 -1.60
N ASN A 71 -20.20 -31.26 -0.59
CA ASN A 71 -19.85 -30.45 0.57
C ASN A 71 -18.96 -29.31 0.07
N THR A 72 -19.52 -28.42 -0.75
CA THR A 72 -19.01 -27.07 -0.86
C THR A 72 -19.34 -26.44 0.49
N VAL A 73 -18.40 -26.55 1.42
CA VAL A 73 -18.32 -25.60 2.54
C VAL A 73 -18.10 -24.26 1.87
N LEU A 74 -19.20 -23.60 1.49
CA LEU A 74 -19.19 -22.19 1.18
C LEU A 74 -18.79 -21.55 2.50
N TYR A 75 -17.48 -21.28 2.66
CA TYR A 75 -16.99 -20.39 3.70
C TYR A 75 -17.77 -19.09 3.50
N THR A 76 -18.77 -18.86 4.36
CA THR A 76 -19.59 -17.65 4.30
C THR A 76 -18.72 -16.51 4.79
N VAL A 77 -17.96 -15.94 3.86
CA VAL A 77 -17.24 -14.71 4.08
C VAL A 77 -18.28 -13.64 4.43
N SER A 78 -18.17 -13.10 5.63
CA SER A 78 -19.17 -12.18 6.17
C SER A 78 -19.20 -10.88 5.37
N ALA A 79 -20.38 -10.44 4.95
CA ALA A 79 -20.60 -9.12 4.35
C ALA A 79 -20.54 -7.98 5.39
N LYS A 80 -20.36 -8.31 6.67
CA LYS A 80 -20.26 -7.36 7.79
C LYS A 80 -19.02 -6.48 7.62
N VAL A 81 -19.20 -5.18 7.84
CA VAL A 81 -18.09 -4.24 7.93
C VAL A 81 -17.40 -4.39 9.29
N GLN A 82 -16.08 -4.51 9.27
CA GLN A 82 -15.23 -4.46 10.44
C GLN A 82 -14.33 -3.23 10.38
N GLU A 83 -14.22 -2.52 11.50
CA GLU A 83 -13.37 -1.34 11.60
C GLU A 83 -12.00 -1.71 12.16
N LEU A 84 -10.94 -1.27 11.50
CA LEU A 84 -9.57 -1.35 11.99
C LEU A 84 -8.97 0.04 12.04
N TYR A 85 -8.41 0.39 13.19
CA TYR A 85 -7.83 1.70 13.47
C TYR A 85 -6.32 1.57 13.58
N VAL A 86 -5.58 2.42 12.86
CA VAL A 86 -4.11 2.44 12.95
C VAL A 86 -3.56 3.85 12.89
N TYR A 87 -2.42 4.04 13.52
CA TYR A 87 -1.60 5.24 13.40
C TYR A 87 -0.39 4.96 12.52
N GLU A 88 -0.16 5.83 11.54
CA GLU A 88 1.08 5.86 10.76
C GLU A 88 1.94 7.03 11.23
N ILE A 89 3.16 6.73 11.66
CA ILE A 89 4.06 7.73 12.25
C ILE A 89 5.42 7.67 11.56
N ASN A 90 5.83 8.81 11.00
CA ASN A 90 7.19 9.02 10.55
C ASN A 90 8.06 9.47 11.72
N GLU A 91 8.79 8.53 12.31
CA GLU A 91 9.74 8.79 13.41
C GLU A 91 11.10 9.34 12.95
N ARG A 92 11.23 9.64 11.66
CA ARG A 92 12.41 10.25 11.02
C ARG A 92 13.67 9.38 11.09
N ASP A 93 13.51 8.08 11.29
CA ASP A 93 14.58 7.09 11.46
C ASP A 93 14.69 6.10 10.28
N ARG A 94 13.93 6.31 9.19
CA ARG A 94 13.86 5.41 8.02
C ARG A 94 14.36 6.02 6.71
N GLY A 95 14.88 7.25 6.73
CA GLY A 95 15.22 7.99 5.50
C GLY A 95 14.02 8.27 4.60
N SER A 96 12.80 8.27 5.16
CA SER A 96 11.52 8.43 4.47
C SER A 96 10.89 9.79 4.79
N PRO A 97 10.18 10.42 3.83
CA PRO A 97 10.07 10.02 2.42
C PRO A 97 11.33 10.38 1.62
N ALA A 98 11.54 9.71 0.49
CA ALA A 98 12.53 10.11 -0.51
C ALA A 98 11.85 11.01 -1.55
N TYR A 99 12.13 12.31 -1.55
CA TYR A 99 11.50 13.22 -2.51
C TYR A 99 12.30 13.27 -3.83
N LEU A 100 11.75 12.69 -4.90
CA LEU A 100 12.35 12.68 -6.23
C LEU A 100 11.74 13.80 -7.08
N ARG A 101 12.48 14.91 -7.23
CA ARG A 101 12.07 16.08 -8.04
C ARG A 101 12.28 15.86 -9.54
N LEU A 102 11.56 14.90 -10.10
CA LEU A 102 11.70 14.49 -11.49
C LEU A 102 11.11 15.51 -12.48
N SER A 103 10.18 16.36 -12.04
CA SER A 103 9.60 17.42 -12.87
C SER A 103 10.60 18.49 -13.30
N GLN A 104 11.71 18.63 -12.54
CA GLN A 104 12.72 19.68 -12.70
C GLN A 104 12.12 21.10 -12.65
N LYS A 105 10.96 21.26 -11.99
CA LYS A 105 10.31 22.55 -11.79
C LYS A 105 10.65 23.13 -10.42
N PRO A 106 10.62 24.47 -10.27
CA PRO A 106 10.87 25.13 -8.99
C PRO A 106 9.75 24.87 -7.97
N VAL A 107 8.53 24.62 -8.46
CA VAL A 107 7.34 24.29 -7.67
C VAL A 107 7.02 22.82 -7.89
N ASN A 108 6.56 22.16 -6.83
CA ASN A 108 5.99 20.81 -6.85
C ASN A 108 5.10 20.66 -8.09
N SER A 109 5.45 19.73 -8.99
CA SER A 109 4.78 19.58 -10.28
C SER A 109 4.53 18.12 -10.64
N LEU A 110 3.52 17.89 -11.50
CA LEU A 110 3.17 16.57 -12.01
C LEU A 110 4.43 15.76 -12.41
N GLY A 111 4.51 14.54 -11.90
CA GLY A 111 5.61 13.60 -12.17
C GLY A 111 6.69 13.54 -11.09
N ASP A 112 6.68 14.44 -10.10
CA ASP A 112 7.49 14.24 -8.89
C ASP A 112 7.01 12.99 -8.14
N LEU A 113 7.96 12.21 -7.61
CA LEU A 113 7.67 10.92 -6.95
C LEU A 113 8.15 10.94 -5.50
N LEU A 114 7.35 10.34 -4.62
CA LEU A 114 7.65 10.18 -3.20
C LEU A 114 7.51 8.71 -2.80
N PRO A 115 8.56 7.88 -2.99
CA PRO A 115 8.68 6.63 -2.25
C PRO A 115 8.73 6.90 -0.74
N PHE A 116 7.99 6.11 0.04
CA PHE A 116 7.93 6.27 1.49
C PHE A 116 7.74 4.94 2.23
N SER A 117 8.19 4.94 3.49
CA SER A 117 7.87 3.90 4.47
C SER A 117 7.89 4.48 5.88
N ASN A 118 6.77 4.38 6.60
CA ASN A 118 6.61 4.88 7.97
C ASN A 118 6.24 3.72 8.91
N LYS A 119 6.32 3.95 10.22
CA LYS A 119 5.93 2.93 11.22
C LYS A 119 4.41 2.91 11.39
N VAL A 120 3.85 1.73 11.64
CA VAL A 120 2.41 1.53 11.89
C VAL A 120 2.20 1.02 13.32
N TYR A 121 1.29 1.65 14.02
CA TYR A 121 0.87 1.35 15.40
C TYR A 121 -0.63 1.04 15.45
N SER A 122 -1.04 0.27 16.46
CA SER A 122 -2.45 -0.01 16.74
C SER A 122 -3.23 1.26 17.05
N GLY A 123 -4.55 1.21 16.86
CA GLY A 123 -5.44 2.35 17.12
C GLY A 123 -5.43 2.81 18.58
N ASP A 124 -5.16 1.90 19.51
CA ASP A 124 -4.98 2.22 20.94
C ASP A 124 -3.57 2.71 21.27
N LEU A 125 -2.65 2.75 20.30
CA LEU A 125 -1.25 3.17 20.42
C LEU A 125 -0.37 2.30 21.33
N GLU A 126 -0.84 1.11 21.71
CA GLU A 126 -0.14 0.21 22.64
C GLU A 126 0.74 -0.85 21.95
N LYS A 127 0.61 -1.06 20.64
CA LYS A 127 1.39 -2.05 19.89
C LYS A 127 2.02 -1.48 18.63
N ARG A 128 3.29 -1.82 18.39
CA ARG A 128 3.92 -1.69 17.07
C ARG A 128 3.46 -2.83 16.18
N LEU A 129 2.78 -2.49 15.08
CA LEU A 129 2.21 -3.44 14.12
C LEU A 129 3.16 -3.72 12.96
N GLY A 130 3.73 -2.67 12.38
CA GLY A 130 4.63 -2.86 11.25
C GLY A 130 5.01 -1.57 10.55
N ILE A 131 4.85 -1.53 9.22
CA ILE A 131 5.18 -0.39 8.39
C ILE A 131 4.14 -0.14 7.30
N THR A 132 4.07 1.09 6.80
CA THR A 132 3.62 1.36 5.45
C THR A 132 4.80 1.23 4.49
N ALA A 133 4.56 0.84 3.25
CA ALA A 133 5.55 0.95 2.18
C ALA A 133 4.86 1.13 0.83
N GLY A 134 5.32 2.12 0.06
CA GLY A 134 4.84 2.35 -1.30
C GLY A 134 5.31 3.68 -1.87
N ILE A 135 4.51 4.24 -2.76
CA ILE A 135 4.85 5.43 -3.53
C ILE A 135 3.66 6.35 -3.69
N SER A 136 3.93 7.65 -3.62
CA SER A 136 2.99 8.71 -3.97
C SER A 136 3.51 9.47 -5.18
N MET A 137 2.69 9.61 -6.21
CA MET A 137 2.98 10.43 -7.39
C MET A 137 2.27 11.76 -7.25
N LEU A 138 3.02 12.86 -7.38
CA LEU A 138 2.43 14.19 -7.36
C LEU A 138 1.58 14.40 -8.61
N ILE A 139 0.32 14.77 -8.40
CA ILE A 139 -0.63 15.09 -9.48
C ILE A 139 -0.65 16.59 -9.71
N GLN A 140 -0.75 17.37 -8.63
CA GLN A 140 -0.91 18.82 -8.72
C GLN A 140 -0.52 19.49 -7.41
N HIS A 141 0.20 20.61 -7.49
CA HIS A 141 0.30 21.59 -6.42
C HIS A 141 -0.94 22.50 -6.42
N VAL A 142 -1.55 22.73 -5.25
CA VAL A 142 -2.78 23.51 -5.07
C VAL A 142 -2.45 24.74 -4.20
N PRO A 143 -2.07 25.88 -4.80
CA PRO A 143 -1.61 27.06 -4.07
C PRO A 143 -2.64 27.59 -3.08
N GLU A 144 -3.93 27.57 -3.45
CA GLU A 144 -5.04 28.09 -2.64
C GLU A 144 -5.24 27.31 -1.34
N LYS A 145 -4.73 26.08 -1.29
CA LYS A 145 -4.77 25.18 -0.13
C LYS A 145 -3.42 25.06 0.56
N ASN A 146 -2.37 25.70 0.02
CA ASN A 146 -0.99 25.54 0.47
C ASN A 146 -0.61 24.07 0.62
N GLY A 147 -0.93 23.26 -0.39
CA GLY A 147 -0.73 21.82 -0.32
C GLY A 147 -0.73 21.15 -1.67
N ASP A 148 -0.60 19.83 -1.63
CA ASP A 148 -0.37 19.00 -2.80
C ASP A 148 -1.41 17.88 -2.87
N ARG A 149 -1.77 17.50 -4.10
CA ARG A 149 -2.55 16.31 -4.41
C ARG A 149 -1.63 15.22 -4.94
N PHE A 150 -1.65 14.07 -4.30
CA PHE A 150 -0.96 12.86 -4.74
C PHE A 150 -1.96 11.77 -5.13
N GLU A 151 -1.53 10.91 -6.05
CA GLU A 151 -2.06 9.55 -6.21
C GLU A 151 -1.11 8.60 -5.50
N ALA A 152 -1.61 7.86 -4.52
CA ALA A 152 -0.82 6.99 -3.67
C ALA A 152 -1.17 5.51 -3.91
N ILE A 153 -0.14 4.67 -3.98
CA ILE A 153 -0.25 3.21 -4.05
C ILE A 153 0.73 2.62 -3.04
N TYR A 154 0.21 1.94 -2.03
CA TYR A 154 1.03 1.44 -0.92
C TYR A 154 0.31 0.34 -0.14
N SER A 155 1.07 -0.33 0.72
CA SER A 155 0.56 -1.39 1.60
C SER A 155 0.86 -1.10 3.07
N PHE A 156 0.00 -1.60 3.95
CA PHE A 156 0.18 -1.67 5.40
C PHE A 156 0.56 -3.10 5.76
N TYR A 157 1.73 -3.29 6.34
CA TYR A 157 2.24 -4.59 6.76
C TYR A 157 2.03 -4.80 8.26
N PHE A 158 1.49 -5.97 8.61
CA PHE A 158 1.10 -6.35 9.96
C PHE A 158 1.82 -7.63 10.41
N GLY A 159 3.13 -7.74 10.15
CA GLY A 159 3.92 -8.90 10.55
C GLY A 159 3.33 -10.21 10.03
N ASP A 160 3.21 -11.21 10.89
CA ASP A 160 2.67 -12.53 10.53
C ASP A 160 1.20 -12.51 10.10
N TYR A 161 0.44 -11.44 10.42
CA TYR A 161 -0.96 -11.32 10.00
C TYR A 161 -1.12 -11.09 8.50
N GLY A 162 -0.09 -10.60 7.81
CA GLY A 162 -0.13 -10.27 6.39
C GLY A 162 -0.17 -8.76 6.15
N HIS A 163 -0.79 -8.34 5.05
CA HIS A 163 -0.84 -6.93 4.66
C HIS A 163 -2.18 -6.54 4.03
N ILE A 164 -2.46 -5.24 4.01
CA ILE A 164 -3.57 -4.63 3.27
C ILE A 164 -2.98 -3.64 2.26
N SER A 165 -3.39 -3.74 0.99
CA SER A 165 -3.00 -2.81 -0.06
C SER A 165 -4.09 -1.75 -0.29
N VAL A 166 -3.66 -0.53 -0.57
CA VAL A 166 -4.54 0.60 -0.83
C VAL A 166 -4.10 1.40 -2.05
N GLN A 167 -5.07 2.05 -2.69
CA GLN A 167 -4.83 2.97 -3.79
C GLN A 167 -5.82 4.14 -3.74
N GLY A 168 -5.33 5.35 -3.99
CA GLY A 168 -6.20 6.52 -4.21
C GLY A 168 -5.56 7.84 -3.86
N ALA A 169 -6.40 8.86 -3.67
CA ALA A 169 -5.96 10.22 -3.43
C ALA A 169 -5.36 10.39 -2.03
N TYR A 170 -4.19 11.02 -1.96
CA TYR A 170 -3.62 11.57 -0.73
C TYR A 170 -3.51 13.09 -0.88
N LEU A 171 -4.26 13.83 -0.06
CA LEU A 171 -4.26 15.29 -0.05
C LEU A 171 -3.60 15.80 1.22
N THR A 172 -2.64 16.73 1.08
CA THR A 172 -1.90 17.25 2.26
C THR A 172 -2.70 18.28 3.07
N TYR A 173 -3.94 18.56 2.68
CA TYR A 173 -4.75 19.67 3.20
C TYR A 173 -6.15 19.26 3.66
N GLU A 174 -6.58 18.01 3.43
CA GLU A 174 -7.88 17.50 3.89
C GLU A 174 -7.90 15.97 3.95
N ASP A 175 -8.88 15.43 4.68
CA ASP A 175 -9.12 13.98 4.77
C ASP A 175 -9.51 13.40 3.41
N THR A 176 -9.17 12.13 3.20
CA THR A 176 -9.49 11.40 1.96
C THR A 176 -9.98 9.99 2.25
N TYR A 177 -10.52 9.35 1.23
CA TYR A 177 -10.78 7.91 1.22
C TYR A 177 -9.96 7.26 0.11
N LEU A 178 -9.26 6.18 0.45
CA LEU A 178 -8.55 5.33 -0.49
C LEU A 178 -9.30 4.00 -0.62
N ALA A 179 -9.20 3.37 -1.79
CA ALA A 179 -9.72 2.03 -1.99
C ALA A 179 -8.83 1.01 -1.29
N VAL A 180 -9.45 0.05 -0.59
CA VAL A 180 -8.75 -1.18 -0.17
C VAL A 180 -8.79 -2.15 -1.34
N THR A 181 -7.64 -2.43 -1.93
CA THR A 181 -7.52 -3.18 -3.19
C THR A 181 -7.29 -4.68 -3.00
N GLY A 182 -6.98 -5.10 -1.77
CA GLY A 182 -6.74 -6.49 -1.42
C GLY A 182 -5.86 -6.63 -0.19
N GLY A 183 -5.50 -7.87 0.13
CA GLY A 183 -4.62 -8.19 1.24
C GLY A 183 -4.18 -9.66 1.22
N SER A 184 -3.34 -10.02 2.19
CA SER A 184 -2.82 -11.38 2.39
C SER A 184 -2.98 -11.84 3.83
N GLY A 185 -2.74 -13.12 4.11
CA GLY A 185 -2.84 -13.66 5.46
C GLY A 185 -4.27 -13.58 5.97
N ILE A 186 -4.49 -13.02 7.17
CA ILE A 186 -5.85 -12.83 7.70
C ILE A 186 -6.69 -11.83 6.87
N PHE A 187 -6.03 -11.06 6.01
CA PHE A 187 -6.64 -10.08 5.12
C PHE A 187 -6.86 -10.61 3.70
N GLU A 188 -6.67 -11.91 3.44
CA GLU A 188 -6.97 -12.50 2.14
C GLU A 188 -8.43 -12.25 1.73
N GLY A 189 -8.65 -11.74 0.52
CA GLY A 189 -9.99 -11.41 0.01
C GLY A 189 -10.59 -10.10 0.54
N VAL A 190 -9.85 -9.33 1.34
CA VAL A 190 -10.34 -8.06 1.89
C VAL A 190 -10.64 -7.04 0.81
N TYR A 191 -11.74 -6.31 0.97
CA TYR A 191 -12.11 -5.17 0.14
C TYR A 191 -12.82 -4.10 0.98
N GLY A 192 -12.95 -2.89 0.43
CA GLY A 192 -13.61 -1.78 1.09
C GLY A 192 -12.91 -0.45 0.83
N GLN A 193 -12.89 0.41 1.83
CA GLN A 193 -12.23 1.71 1.78
C GLN A 193 -11.56 2.02 3.11
N VAL A 194 -10.57 2.92 3.08
CA VAL A 194 -9.92 3.43 4.27
C VAL A 194 -10.04 4.95 4.28
N LYS A 195 -10.48 5.52 5.40
CA LYS A 195 -10.40 6.95 5.64
C LYS A 195 -8.99 7.29 6.09
N LEU A 196 -8.32 8.20 5.39
CA LEU A 196 -7.06 8.82 5.79
C LEU A 196 -7.36 10.17 6.44
N HIS A 197 -6.94 10.32 7.70
CA HIS A 197 -7.00 11.56 8.45
C HIS A 197 -5.59 12.05 8.78
N GLN A 198 -5.26 13.26 8.33
CA GLN A 198 -3.95 13.86 8.59
C GLN A 198 -3.96 14.61 9.91
N ILE A 199 -3.14 14.17 10.87
CA ILE A 199 -3.05 14.79 12.20
C ILE A 199 -1.98 15.89 12.19
N VAL A 200 -0.76 15.53 11.80
CA VAL A 200 0.39 16.45 11.72
C VAL A 200 1.11 16.16 10.43
N PHE A 201 1.01 17.06 9.45
CA PHE A 201 1.75 16.92 8.19
C PHE A 201 3.26 17.07 8.39
N PRO A 202 4.12 16.22 7.81
CA PRO A 202 3.84 14.92 7.17
C PRO A 202 4.02 13.72 8.11
N SER A 203 4.12 13.94 9.42
CA SER A 203 4.66 12.95 10.37
C SER A 203 3.64 12.06 11.09
N LYS A 204 2.36 12.43 11.17
CA LYS A 204 1.33 11.67 11.88
C LYS A 204 0.04 11.61 11.07
N LEU A 205 -0.38 10.39 10.72
CA LEU A 205 -1.65 10.09 10.07
C LEU A 205 -2.41 9.05 10.87
N PHE A 206 -3.73 9.09 10.76
CA PHE A 206 -4.64 8.13 11.37
C PHE A 206 -5.56 7.55 10.31
N TYR A 207 -5.75 6.24 10.36
CA TYR A 207 -6.56 5.53 9.39
C TYR A 207 -7.70 4.80 10.08
N THR A 208 -8.87 4.86 9.44
CA THR A 208 -10.02 4.02 9.76
C THR A 208 -10.35 3.17 8.55
N PHE A 209 -9.99 1.89 8.62
CA PHE A 209 -10.33 0.92 7.60
C PHE A 209 -11.76 0.42 7.80
N TYR A 210 -12.53 0.33 6.71
CA TYR A 210 -13.86 -0.27 6.69
C TYR A 210 -13.78 -1.55 5.87
N LEU A 211 -13.35 -2.63 6.53
CA LEU A 211 -12.99 -3.90 5.91
C LEU A 211 -14.22 -4.80 5.75
N LYS A 212 -14.33 -5.43 4.59
CA LYS A 212 -15.30 -6.46 4.26
C LYS A 212 -14.57 -7.65 3.67
N GLY A 213 -15.22 -8.81 3.60
CA GLY A 213 -14.65 -9.94 2.88
C GLY A 213 -13.69 -10.81 3.71
N ILE A 214 -13.64 -10.63 5.04
CA ILE A 214 -12.70 -11.33 5.93
C ILE A 214 -13.38 -11.85 7.20
N HIS A 215 -12.72 -12.79 7.87
CA HIS A 215 -13.08 -13.28 9.20
C HIS A 215 -12.94 -12.20 10.27
N ASP A 216 -13.50 -12.43 11.47
CA ASP A 216 -13.38 -11.49 12.58
C ASP A 216 -11.91 -11.20 12.92
N LEU A 217 -11.58 -9.90 13.05
CA LEU A 217 -10.23 -9.45 13.36
C LEU A 217 -9.77 -9.95 14.75
N PRO A 218 -8.48 -10.33 14.90
CA PRO A 218 -7.91 -10.63 16.21
C PRO A 218 -8.09 -9.48 17.20
N THR A 219 -8.43 -9.79 18.44
CA THR A 219 -8.74 -8.79 19.47
C THR A 219 -7.58 -7.83 19.75
N GLU A 220 -6.33 -8.26 19.54
CA GLU A 220 -5.16 -7.41 19.71
C GLU A 220 -5.01 -6.32 18.64
N LEU A 221 -5.74 -6.42 17.52
CA LEU A 221 -5.80 -5.37 16.49
C LEU A 221 -7.01 -4.44 16.69
N THR A 222 -7.95 -4.78 17.57
CA THR A 222 -9.23 -4.07 17.75
C THR A 222 -9.36 -3.40 19.13
N GLY A 223 -8.23 -2.99 19.71
CA GLY A 223 -8.23 -2.16 20.92
C GLY A 223 -9.02 -0.87 20.72
N LYS A 224 -9.56 -0.31 21.81
CA LYS A 224 -10.34 0.93 21.75
C LYS A 224 -9.44 2.08 21.25
N PRO A 225 -9.74 2.71 20.11
CA PRO A 225 -8.84 3.68 19.53
C PRO A 225 -8.71 4.93 20.40
N VAL A 226 -7.48 5.44 20.52
CA VAL A 226 -7.21 6.78 21.06
C VAL A 226 -7.65 7.80 20.02
N ALA A 227 -8.33 8.87 20.45
CA ALA A 227 -8.79 9.92 19.55
C ALA A 227 -7.60 10.66 18.91
N PRO A 228 -7.59 10.86 17.57
CA PRO A 228 -6.49 11.52 16.88
C PRO A 228 -6.33 12.97 17.32
N SER A 229 -5.11 13.33 17.75
CA SER A 229 -4.75 14.71 18.09
C SER A 229 -3.24 14.92 17.93
N PRO A 230 -2.74 16.16 17.78
CA PRO A 230 -1.31 16.41 17.58
C PRO A 230 -0.40 15.85 18.69
N SER A 231 -0.91 15.73 19.91
CA SER A 231 -0.17 15.27 21.09
C SER A 231 -0.16 13.76 21.29
N VAL A 232 -0.88 12.97 20.48
CA VAL A 232 -0.85 11.50 20.62
C VAL A 232 0.54 10.95 20.28
N GLU A 233 0.99 9.98 21.05
CA GLU A 233 2.26 9.28 20.87
C GLU A 233 2.03 7.77 21.10
N PRO A 234 2.79 6.90 20.41
CA PRO A 234 2.81 5.48 20.75
C PRO A 234 3.29 5.30 22.19
N SER A 235 2.82 4.26 22.87
CA SER A 235 3.28 3.98 24.23
C SER A 235 4.80 3.77 24.24
N PRO A 236 5.51 4.12 25.34
CA PRO A 236 6.95 3.95 25.43
C PRO A 236 7.39 2.50 25.14
N ASP A 237 6.57 1.53 25.51
CA ASP A 237 6.83 0.11 25.31
C ASP A 237 6.68 -0.29 23.84
N ALA A 238 5.66 0.21 23.14
CA ALA A 238 5.47 -0.01 21.71
C ALA A 238 6.61 0.63 20.90
N LYS A 239 6.99 1.85 21.26
CA LYS A 239 8.11 2.57 20.62
C LYS A 239 9.45 1.88 20.85
N ALA A 240 9.66 1.32 22.05
CA ALA A 240 10.83 0.53 22.39
C ALA A 240 10.75 -0.92 21.87
N THR A 241 9.69 -1.30 21.16
CA THR A 241 9.47 -2.64 20.60
C THR A 241 9.61 -3.76 21.65
N LYS A 242 9.11 -3.53 22.87
CA LYS A 242 9.12 -4.56 23.91
C LYS A 242 8.25 -5.75 23.48
N PRO A 243 8.58 -7.00 23.85
CA PRO A 243 7.89 -8.19 23.33
C PRO A 243 6.37 -8.21 23.51
N HIS A 244 5.82 -7.62 24.58
CA HIS A 244 4.37 -7.54 24.80
C HIS A 244 3.68 -6.42 24.01
N ALA A 245 4.44 -5.42 23.58
CA ALA A 245 4.00 -4.22 22.87
C ALA A 245 4.32 -4.27 21.36
N THR A 246 4.56 -5.48 20.84
CA THR A 246 4.62 -5.77 19.41
C THR A 246 3.66 -6.90 19.08
N ILE A 247 3.31 -7.03 17.81
CA ILE A 247 2.67 -8.23 17.29
C ILE A 247 3.73 -9.27 16.88
N PRO A 248 3.35 -10.54 16.64
CA PRO A 248 4.27 -11.55 16.12
C PRO A 248 4.98 -11.09 14.84
N ASN A 249 6.32 -11.13 14.86
CA ASN A 249 7.19 -10.74 13.75
C ASN A 249 6.78 -9.43 13.06
N PHE A 250 6.48 -8.38 13.85
CA PHE A 250 6.12 -7.07 13.32
C PHE A 250 7.09 -6.62 12.21
N THR A 251 6.54 -6.08 11.12
CA THR A 251 7.35 -5.68 9.98
C THR A 251 8.17 -4.43 10.30
N ASN A 252 9.47 -4.43 9.95
CA ASN A 252 10.35 -3.30 10.20
C ASN A 252 11.18 -2.94 8.98
#